data_AF-A0A218V2R2-F1
#
_entry.id   AF-A0A218V2R2-F1
#
_cell.length_a   1.000
_cell.length_b   1.000
_cell.length_c   1.000
_cell.angle_alpha   90.00
_cell.angle_beta   90.00
_cell.angle_gamma   90.00
#
_symmetry.space_group_name_H-M   'P 1'
#
loop_
_entity.id
_entity.type
_entity.pdbx_description
1 polymer ?
#
loop_
_entity_poly.entity_id
_entity_poly.type
_entity_poly.pdbx_seq_one_letter_code
_entity_poly.pdbx_strand_id
1 'polypeptide(L)'
;MAQPRISAYLPPDIDPTKAALAFGRRALPKLNEELQSAELLTQQRALMALCDLVHDPEKVYQAIALGFLASLKTLLVHQDQTVRQKTTEVLSIMALHSIGREGLIRSGVISALAGLLDDPVDICRKNTHQIFDMLAKLPEGRRF
;
A
#
# COMPACT_ATOMS: atom_id res chain seq x y z
N MET A 1 -7.20 -40.51 23.22
CA MET A 1 -6.27 -39.80 22.31
C MET A 1 -7.10 -38.97 21.34
N ALA A 2 -7.03 -37.65 21.41
CA ALA A 2 -7.75 -36.77 20.49
C ALA A 2 -6.96 -36.67 19.18
N GLN A 3 -7.56 -37.09 18.06
CA GLN A 3 -7.00 -36.87 16.73
C GLN A 3 -7.32 -35.44 16.28
N PRO A 4 -6.36 -34.67 15.75
CA PRO A 4 -6.64 -33.36 15.20
C PRO A 4 -7.52 -33.52 13.95
N ARG A 5 -8.78 -33.08 14.03
CA ARG A 5 -9.67 -32.97 12.87
C ARG A 5 -9.28 -31.73 12.08
N ILE A 6 -8.47 -31.90 11.04
CA ILE A 6 -8.25 -30.84 10.06
C ILE A 6 -9.52 -30.74 9.23
N SER A 7 -10.32 -29.70 9.49
CA SER A 7 -11.52 -29.39 8.69
C SER A 7 -11.10 -29.07 7.26
N ALA A 8 -11.74 -29.69 6.27
CA ALA A 8 -11.57 -29.35 4.85
C ALA A 8 -12.15 -27.98 4.50
N TYR A 9 -12.94 -27.39 5.41
CA TYR A 9 -13.57 -26.10 5.26
C TYR A 9 -12.89 -25.06 6.14
N LEU A 10 -12.71 -23.86 5.58
CA LEU A 10 -12.33 -22.67 6.34
C LEU A 10 -13.32 -22.46 7.50
N PRO A 11 -12.85 -22.01 8.68
CA PRO A 11 -13.72 -21.62 9.77
C PRO A 11 -14.82 -20.66 9.29
N PRO A 12 -16.06 -20.79 9.81
CA PRO A 12 -17.24 -20.10 9.27
C PRO A 12 -17.17 -18.57 9.31
N ASP A 13 -16.24 -17.98 10.07
CA ASP A 13 -16.09 -16.52 10.26
C ASP A 13 -14.87 -15.92 9.54
N ILE A 14 -14.19 -16.66 8.65
CA ILE A 14 -13.09 -16.09 7.87
C ILE A 14 -13.64 -15.34 6.66
N ASP A 15 -13.55 -14.01 6.71
CA ASP A 15 -13.79 -13.16 5.55
C ASP A 15 -12.69 -13.40 4.50
N PRO A 16 -13.02 -13.99 3.34
CA PRO A 16 -12.05 -14.24 2.28
C PRO A 16 -11.59 -12.94 1.60
N THR A 17 -12.05 -11.76 1.99
CA THR A 17 -11.56 -10.49 1.43
C THR A 17 -10.57 -9.78 2.35
N LYS A 18 -10.36 -10.29 3.57
CA LYS A 18 -9.39 -9.73 4.52
C LYS A 18 -8.06 -10.47 4.46
N ALA A 19 -6.96 -9.71 4.49
CA ALA A 19 -5.63 -10.29 4.68
C ALA A 19 -5.48 -10.82 6.11
N ALA A 20 -4.89 -12.00 6.25
CA ALA A 20 -4.50 -12.52 7.55
C ALA A 20 -3.20 -11.82 8.01
N LEU A 21 -3.36 -10.72 8.75
CA LEU A 21 -2.24 -9.97 9.33
C LEU A 21 -1.50 -10.83 10.36
N ALA A 22 -0.18 -10.95 10.19
CA ALA A 22 0.67 -11.60 11.19
C ALA A 22 0.71 -10.78 12.48
N PHE A 23 0.93 -11.46 13.61
CA PHE A 23 0.93 -10.81 14.92
C PHE A 23 2.17 -9.93 15.15
N GLY A 24 1.96 -8.76 15.77
CA GLY A 24 3.02 -7.87 16.25
C GLY A 24 3.99 -7.42 15.15
N ARG A 25 5.29 -7.53 15.42
CA ARG A 25 6.36 -7.03 14.52
C ARG A 25 6.45 -7.76 13.17
N ARG A 26 5.84 -8.94 13.04
CA ARG A 26 5.81 -9.70 11.78
C ARG A 26 4.72 -9.24 10.81
N ALA A 27 3.78 -8.39 11.26
CA ALA A 27 2.67 -7.89 10.45
C ALA A 27 3.16 -7.26 9.13
N LEU A 28 3.98 -6.21 9.22
CA LEU A 28 4.47 -5.47 8.05
C LEU A 28 5.45 -6.27 7.18
N PRO A 29 6.46 -6.98 7.70
CA PRO A 29 7.34 -7.79 6.85
C PRO A 29 6.57 -8.81 5.99
N LYS A 30 5.63 -9.54 6.59
CA LYS A 30 4.80 -10.51 5.86
C LYS A 30 3.92 -9.81 4.81
N LEU A 31 3.36 -8.65 5.16
CA LEU A 31 2.55 -7.88 4.23
C LEU A 31 3.37 -7.42 3.01
N ASN A 32 4.63 -7.04 3.20
CA ASN A 32 5.51 -6.68 2.08
C ASN A 32 5.82 -7.87 1.17
N GLU A 33 6.00 -9.07 1.75
CA GLU A 33 6.13 -10.32 0.99
C GLU A 33 4.84 -10.58 0.16
N GLU A 34 3.66 -10.39 0.76
CA GLU A 34 2.35 -10.58 0.10
C GLU A 34 2.07 -9.57 -1.02
N LEU A 35 2.55 -8.32 -0.91
CA LEU A 35 2.48 -7.31 -1.98
C LEU A 35 3.23 -7.74 -3.24
N GLN A 36 4.24 -8.60 -3.10
CA GLN A 36 5.06 -9.13 -4.20
C GLN A 36 4.57 -10.52 -4.67
N SER A 37 3.45 -11.01 -4.13
CA SER A 37 2.86 -12.28 -4.55
C SER A 37 2.46 -12.23 -6.03
N ALA A 38 2.59 -13.36 -6.73
CA ALA A 38 2.06 -13.51 -8.09
C ALA A 38 0.53 -13.64 -8.11
N GLU A 39 -0.09 -13.90 -6.96
CA GLU A 39 -1.52 -14.12 -6.82
C GLU A 39 -2.24 -12.78 -6.57
N LEU A 40 -3.10 -12.38 -7.51
CA LEU A 40 -3.75 -11.06 -7.52
C LEU A 40 -4.57 -10.78 -6.26
N LEU A 41 -5.33 -11.77 -5.77
CA LEU A 41 -6.18 -11.59 -4.61
C LEU A 41 -5.33 -11.36 -3.34
N THR A 42 -4.20 -12.04 -3.21
CA THR A 42 -3.23 -11.85 -2.13
C THR A 42 -2.67 -10.43 -2.15
N GLN A 43 -2.28 -9.91 -3.32
CA GLN A 43 -1.80 -8.53 -3.44
C GLN A 43 -2.89 -7.51 -3.09
N GLN A 44 -4.10 -7.70 -3.58
CA GLN A 44 -5.24 -6.81 -3.29
C GLN A 44 -5.58 -6.80 -1.80
N ARG A 45 -5.63 -7.98 -1.17
CA ARG A 45 -5.83 -8.12 0.29
C ARG A 45 -4.71 -7.44 1.06
N ALA A 46 -3.46 -7.62 0.64
CA ALA A 46 -2.31 -7.00 1.29
C ALA A 46 -2.36 -5.46 1.20
N LEU A 47 -2.75 -4.91 0.04
CA LEU A 47 -2.96 -3.47 -0.13
C LEU A 47 -4.10 -2.94 0.74
N MET A 48 -5.23 -3.65 0.81
CA MET A 48 -6.35 -3.28 1.68
C MET A 48 -5.92 -3.21 3.15
N ALA A 49 -5.22 -4.24 3.64
CA ALA A 49 -4.71 -4.25 5.01
C ALA A 49 -3.63 -3.18 5.23
N LEU A 50 -2.84 -2.85 4.20
CA LEU A 50 -1.89 -1.75 4.28
C LEU A 50 -2.61 -0.40 4.40
N CYS A 51 -3.68 -0.14 3.63
CA CYS A 51 -4.50 1.07 3.77
C CYS A 51 -4.94 1.28 5.23
N ASP A 52 -5.48 0.23 5.85
CA ASP A 52 -5.94 0.30 7.24
C ASP A 52 -4.80 0.63 8.22
N LEU A 53 -3.60 0.11 7.97
CA LEU A 53 -2.44 0.31 8.84
C LEU A 53 -1.79 1.68 8.68
N VAL A 54 -1.71 2.25 7.47
CA VAL A 54 -0.97 3.49 7.22
C VAL A 54 -1.68 4.75 7.72
N HIS A 55 -2.90 4.63 8.25
CA HIS A 55 -3.52 5.71 9.03
C HIS A 55 -2.78 6.00 10.35
N ASP A 56 -2.00 5.04 10.85
CA ASP A 56 -1.11 5.21 12.00
C ASP A 56 0.28 5.68 11.52
N PRO A 57 0.75 6.89 11.91
CA PRO A 57 2.05 7.40 11.50
C PRO A 57 3.23 6.53 11.95
N GLU A 58 3.10 5.76 13.03
CA GLU A 58 4.14 4.81 13.44
C GLU A 58 4.29 3.68 12.43
N LYS A 59 3.16 3.17 11.90
CA LYS A 59 3.16 2.16 10.84
C LYS A 59 3.69 2.71 9.53
N VAL A 60 3.41 3.98 9.21
CA VAL A 60 4.01 4.66 8.06
C VAL A 60 5.54 4.68 8.18
N TYR A 61 6.07 5.09 9.34
CA TYR A 61 7.53 5.09 9.57
C TYR A 61 8.12 3.68 9.42
N GLN A 62 7.50 2.67 10.03
CA GLN A 62 7.96 1.28 9.93
C GLN A 62 7.90 0.76 8.49
N ALA A 63 6.82 1.05 7.75
CA ALA A 63 6.68 0.63 6.35
C ALA A 63 7.75 1.25 5.45
N ILE A 64 8.08 2.54 5.65
CA ILE A 64 9.16 3.22 4.93
C ILE A 64 10.51 2.55 5.25
N ALA A 65 10.79 2.30 6.53
CA ALA A 65 12.02 1.62 6.95
C ALA A 65 12.16 0.20 6.39
N LEU A 66 11.03 -0.49 6.16
CA LEU A 66 10.97 -1.82 5.54
C LEU A 66 10.99 -1.79 4.01
N GLY A 67 11.07 -0.61 3.38
CA GLY A 67 11.20 -0.49 1.92
C GLY A 67 9.89 -0.62 1.13
N PHE A 68 8.73 -0.44 1.77
CA PHE A 68 7.43 -0.56 1.10
C PHE A 68 7.28 0.38 -0.10
N LEU A 69 7.91 1.56 -0.08
CA LEU A 69 7.82 2.52 -1.19
C LEU A 69 8.36 1.96 -2.51
N ALA A 70 9.35 1.06 -2.46
CA ALA A 70 9.85 0.40 -3.67
C ALA A 70 8.81 -0.57 -4.23
N SER A 71 8.17 -1.36 -3.37
CA SER A 71 7.06 -2.26 -3.75
C SER A 71 5.85 -1.47 -4.28
N LEU A 72 5.44 -0.40 -3.60
CA LEU A 72 4.31 0.43 -4.03
C LEU A 72 4.60 1.10 -5.38
N LYS A 73 5.84 1.55 -5.61
CA LYS A 73 6.25 2.12 -6.90
C LYS A 73 6.04 1.16 -8.07
N THR A 74 6.32 -0.13 -7.90
CA THR A 74 6.09 -1.12 -8.98
C THR A 74 4.60 -1.41 -9.17
N LEU A 75 3.80 -1.38 -8.09
CA LEU A 75 2.36 -1.60 -8.15
C LEU A 75 1.58 -0.44 -8.78
N LEU A 76 2.16 0.76 -8.89
CA LEU A 76 1.52 1.88 -9.58
C LEU A 76 1.29 1.63 -11.07
N VAL A 77 2.11 0.81 -11.73
CA VAL A 77 1.97 0.47 -13.16
C VAL A 77 1.32 -0.90 -13.38
N HIS A 78 0.68 -1.45 -12.35
CA HIS A 78 0.06 -2.76 -12.41
C HIS A 78 -1.12 -2.80 -13.38
N GLN A 79 -1.35 -3.93 -14.06
CA GLN A 79 -2.43 -4.06 -15.05
C GLN A 79 -3.84 -4.00 -14.40
N ASP A 80 -3.98 -4.62 -13.23
CA ASP A 80 -5.23 -4.58 -12.46
C ASP A 80 -5.53 -3.18 -11.91
N GLN A 81 -6.75 -2.70 -12.15
CA GLN A 81 -7.20 -1.38 -11.71
C GLN A 81 -7.29 -1.25 -10.19
N THR A 82 -7.70 -2.32 -9.48
CA THR A 82 -7.91 -2.29 -8.03
C THR A 82 -6.58 -2.15 -7.32
N VAL A 83 -5.55 -2.86 -7.81
CA VAL A 83 -4.17 -2.72 -7.33
C VAL A 83 -3.68 -1.28 -7.50
N ARG A 84 -3.85 -0.66 -8.67
CA ARG A 84 -3.44 0.75 -8.87
C ARG A 84 -4.22 1.71 -7.97
N GLN A 85 -5.54 1.54 -7.86
CA GLN A 85 -6.40 2.36 -6.99
C GLN A 85 -5.93 2.28 -5.54
N LYS A 86 -5.77 1.08 -5.00
CA LYS A 86 -5.38 0.89 -3.60
C LYS A 86 -3.95 1.32 -3.35
N THR A 87 -3.04 1.12 -4.30
CA THR A 87 -1.67 1.62 -4.20
C THR A 87 -1.63 3.15 -4.13
N THR A 88 -2.36 3.85 -4.99
CA THR A 88 -2.44 5.32 -4.94
C THR A 88 -3.13 5.81 -3.68
N GLU A 89 -4.11 5.09 -3.16
CA GLU A 89 -4.77 5.39 -1.89
C GLU A 89 -3.81 5.29 -0.70
N VAL A 90 -3.04 4.20 -0.60
CA VAL A 90 -1.99 4.03 0.42
C VAL A 90 -1.01 5.21 0.37
N LEU A 91 -0.50 5.56 -0.82
CA LEU A 91 0.45 6.65 -0.97
C LEU A 91 -0.18 8.02 -0.61
N SER A 92 -1.46 8.22 -0.91
CA SER A 92 -2.19 9.43 -0.53
C SER A 92 -2.33 9.56 0.99
N ILE A 93 -2.69 8.47 1.68
CA ILE A 93 -2.75 8.44 3.15
C ILE A 93 -1.37 8.70 3.75
N MET A 94 -0.33 8.04 3.24
CA MET A 94 1.05 8.29 3.69
C MET A 94 1.45 9.77 3.49
N ALA A 95 1.05 10.40 2.38
CA ALA A 95 1.32 11.82 2.11
C ALA A 95 0.63 12.79 3.09
N LEU A 96 -0.37 12.36 3.85
CA LEU A 96 -0.96 13.16 4.94
C LEU A 96 0.04 13.37 6.09
N HIS A 97 0.96 12.42 6.28
CA HIS A 97 1.96 12.46 7.35
C HIS A 97 3.29 13.06 6.85
N SER A 98 3.97 13.85 7.70
CA SER A 98 5.25 14.49 7.32
C SER A 98 6.31 13.48 6.92
N ILE A 99 6.47 12.43 7.74
CA ILE A 99 7.41 11.35 7.47
C ILE A 99 7.11 10.62 6.15
N GLY A 100 5.83 10.48 5.81
CA GLY A 100 5.40 9.90 4.55
C GLY A 100 5.81 10.76 3.37
N ARG A 101 5.56 12.06 3.42
CA ARG A 101 5.98 13.00 2.36
C ARG A 101 7.50 12.99 2.14
N GLU A 102 8.28 13.02 3.22
CA GLU A 102 9.75 12.91 3.12
C GLU A 102 10.19 11.58 2.49
N GLY A 103 9.55 10.47 2.87
CA GLY A 103 9.78 9.16 2.26
C GLY A 103 9.46 9.15 0.76
N LEU A 104 8.31 9.70 0.36
CA LEU A 104 7.89 9.78 -1.04
C LEU A 104 8.90 10.54 -1.89
N ILE A 105 9.34 11.72 -1.43
CA ILE A 105 10.35 12.55 -2.12
C ILE A 105 11.65 11.78 -2.31
N ARG A 106 12.13 11.08 -1.29
CA ARG A 106 13.39 10.32 -1.35
C ARG A 106 13.30 9.03 -2.18
N SER A 107 12.12 8.43 -2.28
CA SER A 107 11.93 7.14 -2.95
C SER A 107 11.88 7.21 -4.49
N GLY A 108 11.78 8.41 -5.06
CA GLY A 108 11.62 8.59 -6.51
C GLY A 108 10.32 7.99 -7.05
N VAL A 109 9.27 7.91 -6.22
CA VAL A 109 7.92 7.46 -6.62
C VAL A 109 7.17 8.53 -7.42
N ILE A 110 7.58 9.80 -7.30
CA ILE A 110 7.00 10.96 -8.00
C ILE A 110 6.94 10.71 -9.52
N SER A 111 8.01 10.19 -10.12
CA SER A 111 8.03 9.90 -11.56
C SER A 111 7.03 8.81 -11.97
N ALA A 112 6.80 7.80 -11.11
CA ALA A 112 5.81 6.77 -11.36
C ALA A 112 4.38 7.31 -11.21
N LEU A 113 4.16 8.18 -10.21
CA LEU A 113 2.88 8.87 -10.01
C LEU A 113 2.53 9.80 -11.18
N ALA A 114 3.52 10.47 -11.78
CA ALA A 114 3.28 11.33 -12.94
C ALA A 114 2.65 10.57 -14.11
N GLY A 115 3.00 9.30 -14.31
CA GLY A 115 2.39 8.44 -15.32
C GLY A 115 0.91 8.11 -15.06
N LEU A 116 0.42 8.32 -13.84
CA LEU A 116 -0.99 8.09 -13.48
C LEU A 116 -1.87 9.34 -13.64
N LEU A 117 -1.31 10.47 -14.06
CA LEU A 117 -2.10 11.67 -14.36
C LEU A 117 -3.09 11.45 -15.52
N ASP A 118 -2.76 10.53 -16.44
CA ASP A 118 -3.61 10.14 -17.57
C ASP A 118 -4.22 8.73 -17.38
N ASP A 119 -4.23 8.19 -16.15
CA ASP A 119 -4.79 6.85 -15.89
C ASP A 119 -6.29 6.81 -16.26
N PRO A 120 -6.79 5.74 -16.91
CA PRO A 120 -8.21 5.63 -17.26
C PRO A 120 -9.15 5.65 -16.04
N VAL A 121 -8.65 5.33 -14.85
CA VAL A 121 -9.41 5.29 -13.61
C VAL A 121 -9.36 6.63 -12.88
N ASP A 122 -10.53 7.25 -12.72
CA ASP A 122 -10.68 8.55 -12.07
C ASP A 122 -10.11 8.63 -10.65
N ILE A 123 -10.28 7.55 -9.87
CA ILE A 123 -9.78 7.47 -8.49
C ILE A 123 -8.24 7.54 -8.46
N CYS A 124 -7.56 6.84 -9.37
CA CYS A 124 -6.09 6.88 -9.47
C CYS A 124 -5.61 8.31 -9.76
N ARG A 125 -6.25 8.99 -10.71
CA ARG A 125 -5.93 10.39 -11.05
C ARG A 125 -6.17 11.31 -9.85
N LYS A 126 -7.32 11.20 -9.19
CA LYS A 126 -7.67 12.00 -8.00
C LYS A 126 -6.64 11.84 -6.89
N ASN A 127 -6.29 10.60 -6.54
CA ASN A 127 -5.31 10.31 -5.50
C ASN A 127 -3.93 10.88 -5.87
N THR A 128 -3.53 10.73 -7.13
CA THR A 128 -2.27 11.28 -7.65
C THR A 128 -2.23 12.80 -7.52
N HIS A 129 -3.29 13.51 -7.92
CA HIS A 129 -3.37 14.96 -7.75
C HIS A 129 -3.30 15.38 -6.29
N GLN A 130 -3.98 14.66 -5.38
CA GLN A 130 -3.91 14.94 -3.94
C GLN A 130 -2.49 14.76 -3.40
N ILE A 131 -1.78 13.71 -3.81
CA ILE A 131 -0.38 13.50 -3.42
C ILE A 131 0.47 14.69 -3.87
N PHE A 132 0.35 15.11 -5.13
CA PHE A 132 1.12 16.26 -5.64
C PHE A 132 0.80 17.57 -4.92
N ASP A 133 -0.47 17.86 -4.64
CA ASP A 133 -0.85 19.04 -3.85
C ASP A 133 -0.21 19.02 -2.45
N MET A 134 -0.18 17.85 -1.80
CA MET A 134 0.45 17.70 -0.49
C MET A 134 1.97 17.83 -0.54
N LEU A 135 2.63 17.33 -1.59
CA LEU A 135 4.07 17.45 -1.77
C LEU A 135 4.50 18.89 -2.13
N ALA A 136 3.72 19.60 -2.95
CA ALA A 136 4.01 20.97 -3.37
C ALA A 136 3.99 21.99 -2.21
N LYS A 137 3.29 21.66 -1.11
CA LYS A 137 3.27 22.46 0.12
C LYS A 137 4.58 22.40 0.90
N LEU A 138 5.46 21.43 0.61
CA LEU A 138 6.78 21.34 1.24
C LEU A 138 7.84 22.14 0.46
N PRO A 139 8.76 22.84 1.14
CA PRO A 139 9.89 23.53 0.49
C PRO A 139 10.72 22.60 -0.41
N GLU A 140 10.91 21.34 0.00
CA GLU A 140 11.68 20.32 -0.70
C GLU A 140 10.95 19.80 -1.95
N GLY A 141 9.62 19.82 -1.94
CA GLY A 141 8.78 19.35 -3.04
C GLY A 141 8.80 20.27 -4.26
N ARG A 142 9.21 21.54 -4.12
CA ARG A 142 9.29 22.52 -5.22
C ARG A 142 10.46 22.30 -6.19
N ARG A 143 11.37 21.38 -5.87
CA ARG A 143 12.60 21.15 -6.65
C ARG A 143 12.46 20.04 -7.71
N PHE A 144 11.29 19.41 -7.79
CA PHE A 144 10.94 18.36 -8.74
C PHE A 144 9.84 18.87 -9.67
#